data_AF-A0AAV9ARL3-F1
#
_entry.id   AF-A0AAV9ARL3-F1
#
_cell.length_a   1.000
_cell.length_b   1.000
_cell.length_c   1.000
_cell.angle_alpha   90.00
_cell.angle_beta   90.00
_cell.angle_gamma   90.00
#
_symmetry.space_group_name_H-M   'P 1'
#
loop_
_entity.id
_entity.type
_entity.pdbx_description
1 polymer ?
#
loop_
_entity_poly.entity_id
_entity_poly.type
_entity_poly.pdbx_seq_one_letter_code
_entity_poly.pdbx_strand_id
1 'polypeptide(L)'
;MKKTIKKIERKSSLESEPRTLSLDQIQCARDAALFVVKNKSFEDAIRIFTEPMTETIRPPPAPLKKVKSLRKVENPTIVLEHTSNFLPS
;
A
#
# COMPACT_ATOMS: atom_id res chain seq x y z
N MET A 1 -41.79 2.26 3.04
CA MET A 1 -40.35 1.96 2.91
C MET A 1 -39.64 3.18 2.33
N LYS A 2 -38.73 3.82 3.08
CA LYS A 2 -37.95 4.97 2.59
C LYS A 2 -36.69 4.44 1.89
N LYS A 3 -36.51 4.75 0.60
CA LYS A 3 -35.29 4.40 -0.16
C LYS A 3 -34.18 5.34 0.28
N THR A 4 -33.17 4.85 1.00
CA THR A 4 -31.94 5.59 1.29
C THR A 4 -31.15 5.74 0.00
N ILE A 5 -31.14 6.95 -0.57
CA ILE A 5 -30.28 7.31 -1.70
C ILE A 5 -28.85 7.31 -1.17
N LYS A 6 -28.08 6.26 -1.48
CA LYS A 6 -26.63 6.29 -1.25
C LYS A 6 -26.05 7.40 -2.13
N LYS A 7 -25.51 8.44 -1.50
CA LYS A 7 -24.82 9.55 -2.17
C LYS A 7 -23.71 8.94 -3.04
N ILE A 8 -23.85 8.99 -4.36
CA ILE A 8 -22.83 8.53 -5.29
C ILE A 8 -21.68 9.53 -5.18
N GLU A 9 -20.60 9.15 -4.51
CA GLU A 9 -19.37 9.92 -4.51
C GLU A 9 -18.77 9.85 -5.92
N ARG A 10 -18.82 10.97 -6.65
CA ARG A 10 -18.14 11.08 -7.94
C ARG A 10 -16.64 11.09 -7.64
N LYS A 11 -15.93 10.08 -8.12
CA LYS A 11 -14.46 10.13 -8.25
C LYS A 11 -14.12 10.76 -9.59
N SER A 12 -13.01 11.47 -9.70
CA SER A 12 -12.56 11.94 -11.01
C SER A 12 -12.08 10.72 -11.83
N SER A 13 -12.13 10.81 -13.16
CA SER A 13 -11.70 9.71 -14.02
C SER A 13 -10.26 9.27 -13.70
N LEU A 14 -9.41 10.20 -13.23
CA LEU A 14 -8.02 9.93 -12.86
C LEU A 14 -7.86 8.96 -11.69
N GLU A 15 -8.76 8.96 -10.68
CA GLU A 15 -8.71 7.97 -9.59
C GLU A 15 -9.30 6.62 -9.97
N SER A 16 -10.01 6.54 -11.11
CA SER A 16 -10.62 5.32 -11.62
C SER A 16 -9.79 4.65 -12.72
N GLU A 17 -8.84 5.37 -13.31
CA GLU A 17 -7.97 4.84 -14.36
C GLU A 17 -6.92 3.89 -13.77
N PRO A 18 -6.64 2.76 -14.44
CA PRO A 18 -5.50 1.93 -14.08
C PRO A 18 -4.23 2.75 -14.25
N ARG A 19 -3.36 2.77 -13.22
CA ARG A 19 -2.06 3.46 -13.33
C ARG A 19 -1.30 2.94 -14.54
N THR A 20 -1.02 3.83 -15.48
CA THR A 20 -0.18 3.52 -16.63
C THR A 20 1.21 3.13 -16.15
N LEU A 21 1.83 2.15 -16.81
CA LEU A 21 3.23 1.81 -16.55
C LEU A 21 4.11 3.03 -16.82
N SER A 22 5.13 3.24 -15.98
CA SER A 22 6.18 4.23 -16.24
C SER A 22 7.01 3.84 -17.48
N LEU A 23 7.74 4.80 -18.05
CA LEU A 23 8.60 4.54 -19.22
C LEU A 23 9.60 3.41 -18.97
N ASP A 24 10.22 3.37 -17.79
CA ASP A 24 11.18 2.32 -17.43
C ASP A 24 10.49 0.95 -17.39
N GLN A 25 9.29 0.86 -16.84
CA GLN A 25 8.51 -0.37 -16.80
C GLN A 25 8.10 -0.83 -18.20
N ILE A 26 7.75 0.10 -19.08
CA ILE A 26 7.45 -0.18 -20.49
C ILE A 26 8.70 -0.74 -21.19
N GLN A 27 9.86 -0.12 -20.96
CA GLN A 27 11.12 -0.56 -21.55
C GLN A 27 11.51 -1.95 -21.05
N CYS A 28 11.43 -2.20 -19.74
CA CYS A 28 11.68 -3.51 -19.17
C CYS A 28 10.73 -4.58 -19.74
N ALA A 29 9.42 -4.28 -19.83
CA ALA A 29 8.44 -5.19 -20.40
C ALA A 29 8.75 -5.49 -21.89
N ARG A 30 9.17 -4.48 -22.64
CA ARG A 30 9.57 -4.61 -24.04
C ARG A 30 10.77 -5.53 -24.20
N ASP A 31 11.81 -5.33 -23.39
CA ASP A 31 13.02 -6.14 -23.47
C ASP A 31 12.76 -7.60 -23.09
N ALA A 32 11.93 -7.83 -22.07
CA ALA A 32 11.47 -9.17 -21.70
C ALA A 32 10.65 -9.83 -22.83
N ALA A 33 9.75 -9.08 -23.48
CA ALA A 33 8.96 -9.59 -24.60
C ALA A 33 9.85 -9.95 -25.80
N LEU A 34 10.83 -9.11 -26.14
CA LEU A 34 11.80 -9.39 -27.19
C LEU A 34 12.62 -10.63 -26.90
N PHE A 35 13.00 -10.86 -25.63
CA PHE A 35 13.70 -12.07 -25.24
C PHE A 35 12.85 -13.32 -25.51
N VAL A 36 11.57 -13.31 -25.16
CA VAL A 36 10.64 -14.43 -25.43
C VAL A 36 10.54 -14.70 -26.92
N VAL A 37 10.27 -13.68 -27.73
CA VAL A 37 10.11 -13.83 -29.19
C VAL A 37 11.38 -14.37 -29.87
N LYS A 38 12.56 -13.96 -29.40
CA LYS A 38 13.84 -14.37 -30.00
C LYS A 38 14.31 -15.77 -29.58
N ASN A 39 13.96 -16.21 -28.37
CA ASN A 39 14.58 -17.38 -27.75
C ASN A 39 13.61 -18.55 -27.47
N LYS A 40 12.30 -18.35 -27.64
CA LYS A 40 11.29 -19.39 -27.41
C LYS A 40 10.71 -19.88 -28.74
N SER A 41 10.16 -21.10 -28.70
CA SER A 41 9.37 -21.61 -29.82
C SER A 41 8.13 -20.74 -30.01
N PHE A 42 7.57 -20.75 -31.22
CA PHE A 42 6.34 -20.01 -31.51
C PHE A 42 5.20 -20.40 -30.57
N GLU A 43 5.03 -21.71 -30.33
CA GLU A 43 3.98 -22.24 -29.46
C GLU A 43 4.16 -21.80 -28.01
N ASP A 44 5.39 -21.84 -27.49
CA ASP A 44 5.69 -21.34 -26.14
C ASP A 44 5.49 -19.82 -26.03
N ALA A 45 5.87 -19.06 -27.06
CA ALA A 45 5.70 -17.61 -27.06
C ALA A 45 4.21 -17.24 -27.04
N ILE A 46 3.38 -17.89 -27.87
CA ILE A 46 1.92 -17.71 -27.85
C ILE A 46 1.40 -18.05 -26.47
N ARG A 47 1.77 -19.22 -25.92
CA ARG A 47 1.36 -19.63 -24.58
C ARG A 47 1.65 -18.56 -23.53
N ILE A 48 2.89 -18.04 -23.49
CA ILE A 48 3.32 -16.99 -22.54
C ILE A 48 2.50 -15.70 -22.67
N PHE A 49 2.14 -15.29 -23.89
CA PHE A 49 1.43 -14.01 -24.11
C PHE A 49 -0.10 -14.12 -24.03
N THR A 50 -0.67 -15.30 -24.23
CA THR A 50 -2.13 -15.48 -24.32
C THR A 50 -2.74 -16.23 -23.15
N GLU A 51 -1.97 -17.08 -22.47
CA GLU A 51 -2.51 -17.73 -21.28
C GLU A 51 -2.70 -16.69 -20.16
N PRO A 52 -3.86 -16.73 -19.47
CA PRO A 52 -4.08 -15.85 -18.34
C PRO A 52 -3.04 -16.16 -17.28
N MET A 53 -2.25 -15.17 -16.86
CA MET A 53 -1.38 -15.30 -15.69
C MET A 53 -2.24 -15.72 -14.51
N THR A 54 -2.13 -16.97 -14.07
CA THR A 54 -2.98 -17.52 -13.00
C THR A 54 -2.62 -17.01 -11.61
N GLU A 55 -1.59 -16.19 -11.45
CA GLU A 55 -1.15 -15.76 -10.12
C GLU A 55 -1.51 -14.31 -9.82
N THR A 56 -2.51 -14.21 -8.96
CA THR A 56 -2.78 -13.09 -8.07
C THR A 56 -1.50 -12.70 -7.32
N ILE A 57 -0.66 -11.82 -7.87
CA ILE A 57 0.23 -10.99 -7.04
C ILE A 57 -0.57 -9.78 -6.58
N ARG A 58 -1.65 -10.02 -5.83
CA ARG A 58 -2.03 -9.05 -4.80
C ARG A 58 -1.05 -9.32 -3.66
N PRO A 59 -0.29 -8.32 -3.16
CA PRO A 59 0.44 -8.52 -1.92
C PRO A 59 -0.56 -9.05 -0.88
N PRO A 60 -0.21 -10.07 -0.08
CA PRO A 60 -1.09 -10.52 0.98
C PRO A 60 -1.51 -9.29 1.80
N PRO A 61 -2.80 -9.10 2.14
CA PRO A 61 -3.18 -8.00 3.00
C PRO A 61 -2.31 -8.08 4.25
N ALA A 62 -1.55 -7.00 4.51
CA ALA A 62 -0.64 -6.95 5.64
C ALA A 62 -1.37 -7.46 6.90
N PRO A 63 -0.73 -8.28 7.75
CA PRO A 63 -1.38 -8.72 8.98
C PRO A 63 -1.82 -7.48 9.75
N LEU A 64 -3.13 -7.34 9.99
CA LEU A 64 -3.67 -6.33 10.88
C LEU A 64 -2.96 -6.53 12.22
N LYS A 65 -2.07 -5.61 12.58
CA LYS A 65 -1.44 -5.60 13.90
C LYS A 65 -2.57 -5.57 14.91
N LYS A 66 -2.81 -6.70 15.57
CA LYS A 66 -3.75 -6.79 16.69
C LYS A 66 -3.19 -5.83 17.74
N VAL A 67 -3.82 -4.67 17.87
CA VAL A 67 -3.47 -3.69 18.89
C VAL A 67 -3.64 -4.38 20.24
N LYS A 68 -2.53 -4.81 20.83
CA LYS A 68 -2.51 -5.24 22.22
C LYS A 68 -2.84 -4.00 23.01
N SER A 69 -3.97 -4.02 23.69
CA SER A 69 -4.40 -3.02 24.67
C SER A 69 -3.23 -2.76 25.62
N LEU A 70 -2.52 -1.64 25.41
CA LEU A 70 -1.49 -1.18 26.33
C LEU A 70 -2.21 -0.58 27.52
N ARG A 71 -2.00 -1.25 28.64
CA ARG A 71 -2.57 -0.97 29.95
C ARG A 71 -2.28 0.48 30.37
N LYS A 72 -3.35 1.11 30.86
CA LYS A 72 -3.45 2.21 31.82
C LYS A 72 -2.11 2.83 32.23
N VAL A 73 -1.81 4.00 31.66
CA VAL A 73 -0.79 4.91 32.19
C VAL A 73 -1.38 5.51 33.46
N GLU A 74 -0.87 5.11 34.61
CA GLU A 74 -1.02 5.88 35.84
C GLU A 74 -0.25 7.19 35.68
N ASN A 75 -0.91 8.31 35.97
CA ASN A 75 -0.28 9.62 36.01
C ASN A 75 0.68 9.70 37.19
N PRO A 76 1.89 10.22 36.98
CA PRO A 76 2.45 11.12 37.98
C PRO A 76 2.96 12.40 37.30
N THR A 77 2.17 13.45 37.42
CA THR A 77 2.61 14.84 37.21
C THR A 77 2.00 15.58 38.42
N ILE A 78 2.69 16.43 39.18
CA ILE A 78 3.60 17.48 38.74
C ILE A 78 4.58 17.79 39.89
N VAL A 79 5.83 18.06 39.51
CA VAL A 79 6.86 18.72 40.32
C VAL A 79 6.34 20.09 40.74
N LEU A 80 6.22 20.36 42.05
CA LEU A 80 6.08 21.72 42.56
C LEU A 80 7.47 22.25 42.91
N GLU A 81 8.03 22.99 41.95
CA GLU A 81 9.08 23.98 42.19
C GLU A 81 8.57 24.97 43.26
N HIS A 82 9.21 25.00 44.43
CA HIS A 82 9.13 26.12 45.35
C HIS A 82 10.55 26.61 45.65
N THR A 83 10.85 27.77 45.07
CA THR A 83 11.93 28.67 45.43
C THR A 83 11.96 28.93 46.94
N SER A 84 13.13 28.88 47.59
CA SER A 84 13.59 29.96 48.48
C SER A 84 14.93 29.64 49.17
N ASN A 85 15.86 30.54 48.93
CA ASN A 85 17.10 30.89 49.63
C ASN A 85 17.27 30.40 51.09
N PHE A 86 18.42 29.79 51.40
CA PHE A 86 19.25 30.19 52.55
C PHE A 86 20.66 29.55 52.49
N LEU A 87 21.70 30.38 52.37
CA LEU A 87 23.06 30.01 52.80
C LEU A 87 23.15 30.15 54.32
N PRO A 88 23.98 29.34 54.99
CA PRO A 88 24.93 30.00 55.89
C PRO A 88 26.35 29.44 55.80
N SER A 89 27.27 30.31 56.23
CA SER A 89 28.71 30.09 56.41
C SER A 89 29.05 29.15 57.56
#